data_AF-A0A6I7WGY3-F1
#
_entry.id   AF-A0A6I7WGY3-F1
#
_cell.length_a   1.000
_cell.length_b   1.000
_cell.length_c   1.000
_cell.angle_alpha   90.00
_cell.angle_beta   90.00
_cell.angle_gamma   90.00
#
_symmetry.space_group_name_H-M   'P 1'
#
loop_
_entity.id
_entity.type
_entity.pdbx_description
1 polymer ?
#
loop_
_entity_poly.entity_id
_entity_poly.type
_entity_poly.pdbx_seq_one_letter_code
_entity_poly.pdbx_strand_id
1 'polypeptide(L)'
;MRIGVVREVHISKNLKQVKVTAEIQREAKQALRNTTGFWLVKPKVSLTEITGLDTIVSGNYIRMNPGEGKAQREFIALDRAPILEDYSNGLYIDIVADRLGSVSRGSKIYFREIPVGEVLDYELAEAQNGVIIKVRIEPRYAHLVKESSRFWNASGVSIKAEVS
;
A
#
# COMPACT_ATOMS: atom_id res chain seq x y z
N MET A 1 -2.08 -9.17 -15.26
CA MET A 1 -2.83 -9.26 -16.54
C MET A 1 -3.35 -7.88 -16.92
N ARG A 2 -3.17 -7.45 -18.17
CA ARG A 2 -3.77 -6.21 -18.68
C ARG A 2 -5.21 -6.50 -19.08
N ILE A 3 -6.17 -5.77 -18.51
CA ILE A 3 -7.61 -5.94 -18.74
C ILE A 3 -8.27 -4.75 -19.44
N GLY A 4 -7.48 -3.76 -19.82
CA GLY A 4 -7.98 -2.52 -20.40
C GLY A 4 -6.89 -1.54 -20.77
N VAL A 5 -7.30 -0.40 -21.31
CA VAL A 5 -6.42 0.68 -21.78
C VAL A 5 -7.05 2.03 -21.43
N VAL A 6 -6.25 3.00 -21.00
CA VAL A 6 -6.70 4.39 -20.90
C VAL A 6 -6.81 4.96 -22.31
N ARG A 7 -7.95 5.57 -22.63
CA ARG A 7 -8.21 6.24 -23.91
C ARG A 7 -8.04 7.74 -23.80
N GLU A 8 -8.57 8.33 -22.72
CA GLU A 8 -8.61 9.77 -22.56
C GLU A 8 -8.37 10.17 -21.11
N VAL A 9 -7.75 11.33 -20.93
CA VAL A 9 -7.56 11.99 -19.65
C VAL A 9 -7.92 13.46 -19.84
N HIS A 10 -8.94 13.92 -19.13
CA HIS A 10 -9.42 15.30 -19.20
C HIS A 10 -9.56 15.88 -17.81
N ILE A 11 -9.18 17.15 -17.66
CA ILE A 11 -9.46 17.90 -16.44
C ILE A 11 -10.91 18.40 -16.54
N SER A 12 -11.68 18.26 -15.45
CA SER A 12 -13.06 18.73 -15.38
C SER A 12 -13.14 20.23 -15.64
N LYS A 13 -14.29 20.73 -16.14
CA LYS A 13 -14.48 22.16 -16.46
C LYS A 13 -14.20 23.10 -15.29
N ASN A 14 -14.42 22.63 -14.05
CA ASN A 14 -14.16 23.38 -12.82
C ASN A 14 -12.71 23.24 -12.30
N LEU A 15 -11.83 22.52 -13.02
CA LEU A 15 -10.43 22.25 -12.69
C LEU A 15 -10.19 21.50 -11.37
N LYS A 16 -11.23 20.90 -10.79
CA LYS A 16 -11.14 20.21 -9.49
C LYS A 16 -10.90 18.70 -9.59
N GLN A 17 -11.12 18.11 -10.77
CA GLN A 17 -11.09 16.65 -10.94
C GLN A 17 -10.41 16.28 -12.26
N VAL A 18 -9.78 15.11 -12.26
CA VAL A 18 -9.29 14.47 -13.48
C VAL A 18 -10.25 13.33 -13.82
N LYS A 19 -10.88 13.40 -14.98
CA LYS A 19 -11.72 12.33 -15.54
C LYS A 19 -10.87 11.47 -16.47
N VAL A 20 -10.80 10.18 -16.17
CA VAL A 20 -10.10 9.18 -16.98
C VAL A 20 -11.14 8.29 -17.65
N THR A 21 -11.08 8.17 -18.96
CA THR A 21 -11.89 7.22 -19.73
C THR A 21 -11.00 6.04 -20.10
N ALA A 22 -11.41 4.83 -19.69
CA ALA A 22 -10.71 3.60 -20.02
C ALA A 22 -11.64 2.62 -20.74
N GLU A 23 -11.08 1.92 -21.72
CA GLU A 23 -11.73 0.77 -22.35
C GLU A 23 -11.32 -0.49 -21.61
N ILE A 24 -12.31 -1.27 -21.18
CA ILE A 24 -12.13 -2.53 -20.45
C ILE A 24 -12.54 -3.67 -21.38
N GLN A 25 -11.75 -4.75 -21.36
CA GLN A 25 -12.02 -5.98 -22.12
C GLN A 25 -13.37 -6.59 -21.72
N ARG A 26 -14.03 -7.26 -22.68
CA ARG A 26 -15.40 -7.77 -22.50
C ARG A 26 -15.49 -8.80 -21.37
N GLU A 27 -14.44 -9.59 -21.21
CA GLU A 27 -14.29 -10.65 -20.22
C GLU A 27 -14.25 -10.08 -18.80
N ALA A 28 -13.68 -8.88 -18.62
CA ALA A 28 -13.58 -8.20 -17.33
C ALA A 28 -14.84 -7.39 -16.97
N LYS A 29 -15.85 -7.32 -17.85
CA LYS A 29 -17.09 -6.54 -17.62
C LYS A 29 -17.82 -6.94 -16.34
N GLN A 30 -17.81 -8.23 -15.99
CA GLN A 30 -18.49 -8.72 -14.78
C GLN A 30 -17.85 -8.24 -13.49
N ALA A 31 -16.58 -7.84 -13.52
CA ALA A 31 -15.85 -7.30 -12.39
C ALA A 31 -16.14 -5.80 -12.14
N LEU A 32 -16.91 -5.14 -13.01
CA LEU A 32 -17.27 -3.72 -12.85
C LEU A 32 -18.54 -3.58 -11.99
N ARG A 33 -18.36 -3.68 -10.67
CA ARG A 33 -19.41 -3.56 -9.66
C ARG A 33 -19.25 -2.31 -8.80
N ASN A 34 -20.30 -1.82 -8.17
CA ASN A 34 -20.27 -0.60 -7.36
C ASN A 34 -19.24 -0.60 -6.22
N THR A 35 -18.78 -1.77 -5.75
CA THR A 35 -17.69 -1.88 -4.74
C THR A 35 -16.30 -2.15 -5.36
N THR A 36 -16.15 -2.03 -6.68
CA THR A 36 -14.88 -2.23 -7.38
C THR A 36 -13.96 -1.03 -7.14
N GLY A 37 -12.77 -1.31 -6.64
CA GLY A 37 -11.75 -0.29 -6.38
C GLY A 37 -10.81 -0.09 -7.56
N PHE A 38 -10.47 1.16 -7.86
CA PHE A 38 -9.44 1.54 -8.84
C PHE A 38 -8.42 2.45 -8.19
N TRP A 39 -7.12 2.22 -8.42
CA TRP A 39 -6.07 3.12 -7.92
C TRP A 39 -4.88 3.18 -8.87
N LEU A 40 -4.17 4.31 -8.85
CA LEU A 40 -2.94 4.49 -9.61
C LEU A 40 -1.76 3.81 -8.88
N VAL A 41 -1.02 2.96 -9.59
CA VAL A 41 0.23 2.40 -9.10
C VAL A 41 1.39 3.14 -9.76
N LYS A 42 2.27 3.68 -8.91
CA LYS A 42 3.52 4.35 -9.32
C LYS A 42 4.69 3.42 -8.99
N PRO A 43 5.58 3.10 -9.94
CA PRO A 43 6.76 2.29 -9.66
C PRO A 43 7.68 3.04 -8.68
N LYS A 44 8.17 2.34 -7.65
CA LYS A 44 9.22 2.87 -6.76
C LYS A 44 10.56 2.66 -7.44
N VAL A 45 11.30 3.74 -7.68
CA VAL A 45 12.68 3.67 -8.19
C VAL A 45 13.61 3.44 -7.00
N SER A 46 14.32 2.32 -6.97
CA SER A 46 15.40 2.06 -6.02
C SER A 46 16.73 2.27 -6.72
N LEU A 47 17.57 3.21 -6.23
CA LEU A 47 18.89 3.48 -6.82
C LEU A 47 19.94 2.41 -6.46
N THR A 48 19.64 1.49 -5.55
CA THR A 48 20.64 0.58 -4.97
C THR A 48 20.92 -0.67 -5.80
N GLU A 49 20.16 -0.93 -6.88
CA GLU A 49 20.30 -2.16 -7.70
C GLU A 49 20.75 -1.89 -9.14
N ILE A 50 21.07 -0.65 -9.50
CA ILE A 50 21.38 -0.28 -10.88
C ILE A 50 22.86 -0.56 -11.17
N THR A 51 23.20 -1.83 -11.42
CA THR A 51 24.39 -2.16 -12.21
C THR A 51 23.94 -2.68 -13.58
N GLY A 52 24.05 -1.79 -14.57
CA GLY A 52 24.05 -2.08 -16.00
C GLY A 52 22.82 -2.77 -16.58
N LEU A 53 21.88 -1.99 -17.10
CA LEU A 53 21.02 -2.26 -18.28
C LEU A 53 19.87 -1.25 -18.29
N ASP A 54 19.51 -0.73 -19.46
CA ASP A 54 18.36 0.14 -19.71
C ASP A 54 17.07 -0.40 -19.07
N THR A 55 16.73 0.03 -17.85
CA THR A 55 15.46 -0.35 -17.25
C THR A 55 14.35 0.49 -17.85
N ILE A 56 13.68 -0.06 -18.86
CA ILE A 56 12.37 0.39 -19.31
C ILE A 56 11.45 0.32 -18.08
N VAL A 57 11.21 1.46 -17.44
CA VAL A 57 10.20 1.57 -16.40
C VAL A 57 8.85 1.36 -17.09
N SER A 58 8.06 0.39 -16.64
CA SER A 58 6.78 -0.02 -17.25
C SER A 58 5.67 1.05 -17.24
N GLY A 59 5.99 2.31 -16.92
CA GLY A 59 5.06 3.41 -16.72
C GLY A 59 4.16 3.22 -15.49
N ASN A 60 3.44 4.28 -15.14
CA ASN A 60 2.35 4.17 -14.18
C ASN A 60 1.21 3.35 -14.79
N TYR A 61 0.48 2.59 -13.97
CA TYR A 61 -0.70 1.86 -14.41
C TYR A 61 -1.82 1.96 -13.39
N ILE A 62 -3.06 1.77 -13.84
CA ILE A 62 -4.22 1.70 -12.95
C ILE A 62 -4.46 0.23 -12.60
N ARG A 63 -4.56 -0.07 -11.32
CA ARG A 63 -4.95 -1.40 -10.83
C ARG A 63 -6.43 -1.38 -10.46
N MET A 64 -7.06 -2.54 -10.63
CA MET A 64 -8.47 -2.79 -10.30
C MET A 64 -8.54 -3.91 -9.26
N ASN A 65 -9.38 -3.74 -8.24
CA ASN A 65 -9.83 -4.81 -7.36
C ASN A 65 -11.32 -5.06 -7.61
N PRO A 66 -11.71 -6.20 -8.19
CA PRO A 66 -13.11 -6.56 -8.35
C PRO A 66 -13.85 -6.51 -7.02
N GLY A 67 -15.05 -5.96 -7.05
CA GLY A 67 -15.97 -6.00 -5.92
C GLY A 67 -17.26 -6.76 -6.27
N GLU A 68 -18.19 -6.74 -5.33
CA GLU A 68 -19.53 -7.29 -5.46
C GLU A 68 -20.58 -6.20 -5.69
N GLY A 69 -21.83 -6.63 -5.91
CA GLY A 69 -23.00 -5.75 -5.96
C GLY A 69 -23.45 -5.41 -7.39
N LYS A 70 -24.01 -4.20 -7.53
CA LYS A 70 -24.67 -3.77 -8.78
C LYS A 70 -23.65 -3.39 -9.83
N ALA A 71 -23.95 -3.65 -11.09
CA ALA A 71 -23.10 -3.23 -12.20
C ALA A 71 -22.95 -1.71 -12.22
N GLN A 72 -21.72 -1.22 -12.38
CA GLN A 72 -21.40 0.21 -12.40
C GLN A 72 -20.31 0.50 -13.45
N ARG A 73 -20.28 1.72 -13.98
CA ARG A 73 -19.29 2.15 -14.99
C ARG A 73 -18.54 3.44 -14.63
N GLU A 74 -19.03 4.18 -13.65
CA GLU A 74 -18.37 5.37 -13.15
C GLU A 74 -17.83 5.08 -11.75
N PHE A 75 -16.59 5.48 -11.49
CA PHE A 75 -15.88 5.15 -10.27
C PHE A 75 -15.09 6.36 -9.78
N ILE A 76 -15.01 6.51 -8.47
CA ILE A 76 -14.05 7.40 -7.84
C ILE A 76 -12.79 6.57 -7.58
N ALA A 77 -11.65 7.03 -8.07
CA ALA A 77 -10.38 6.36 -7.81
C ALA A 77 -10.04 6.47 -6.32
N LEU A 78 -9.57 5.36 -5.76
CA LEU A 78 -9.00 5.31 -4.42
C LEU A 78 -7.63 5.98 -4.44
N ASP A 79 -7.35 6.77 -3.40
CA ASP A 79 -6.06 7.46 -3.24
C ASP A 79 -4.89 6.47 -3.11
N ARG A 80 -5.16 5.28 -2.58
CA ARG A 80 -4.18 4.24 -2.33
C ARG A 80 -4.79 2.86 -2.48
N ALA A 81 -3.93 1.86 -2.73
CA ALA A 81 -4.36 0.47 -2.80
C ALA A 81 -5.06 0.06 -1.50
N PRO A 82 -6.25 -0.57 -1.56
CA PRO A 82 -6.90 -1.10 -0.37
C PRO A 82 -6.01 -2.18 0.24
N ILE A 83 -6.12 -2.34 1.55
CA ILE A 83 -5.57 -3.53 2.21
C ILE A 83 -6.46 -4.67 1.74
N LEU A 84 -5.92 -5.54 0.89
CA LEU A 84 -6.58 -6.80 0.57
C LEU A 84 -6.43 -7.65 1.82
N GLU A 85 -7.50 -7.73 2.58
CA GLU A 85 -7.60 -8.57 3.77
C GLU A 85 -7.68 -10.03 3.33
N ASP A 86 -6.56 -10.57 2.87
CA ASP A 86 -6.37 -12.00 2.81
C ASP A 86 -6.05 -12.49 4.23
N TYR A 87 -7.06 -12.45 5.10
CA TYR A 87 -6.98 -12.90 6.49
C TYR A 87 -6.51 -14.35 6.63
N SER A 88 -6.44 -15.11 5.53
CA SER A 88 -5.96 -16.48 5.53
C SER A 88 -4.43 -16.58 5.63
N ASN A 89 -3.69 -15.49 5.42
CA ASN A 89 -2.23 -15.56 5.25
C ASN A 89 -1.44 -14.53 6.08
N GLY A 90 -1.13 -14.88 7.32
CA GLY A 90 -0.21 -14.15 8.20
C GLY A 90 -0.86 -13.69 9.51
N LEU A 91 -0.08 -13.01 10.35
CA LEU A 91 -0.57 -12.39 11.57
C LEU A 91 -0.70 -10.88 11.37
N TYR A 92 -1.90 -10.34 11.57
CA TYR A 92 -2.22 -8.93 11.44
C TYR A 92 -2.26 -8.28 12.82
N ILE A 93 -1.60 -7.13 12.96
CA ILE A 93 -1.47 -6.43 14.23
C ILE A 93 -1.63 -4.93 13.97
N ASP A 94 -2.36 -4.27 14.86
CA ASP A 94 -2.42 -2.82 14.92
C ASP A 94 -1.45 -2.32 16.00
N ILE A 95 -0.50 -1.47 15.61
CA ILE A 95 0.44 -0.82 16.51
C ILE A 95 -0.01 0.61 16.71
N VAL A 96 -0.29 0.99 17.95
CA VAL A 96 -0.64 2.37 18.33
C VAL A 96 0.64 3.11 18.70
N ALA A 97 0.81 4.32 18.15
CA ALA A 97 1.93 5.20 18.46
C ALA A 97 1.49 6.67 18.47
N ASP A 98 2.21 7.52 19.19
CA ASP A 98 1.91 8.97 19.26
C ASP A 98 2.06 9.67 17.89
N ARG A 99 2.97 9.18 17.04
CA ARG A 99 3.26 9.72 15.71
C ARG A 99 3.79 8.65 14.76
N LEU A 100 3.61 8.86 13.46
CA LEU A 100 4.08 7.93 12.43
C LEU A 100 5.62 7.88 12.30
N GLY A 101 6.30 9.02 12.48
CA GLY A 101 7.74 9.13 12.22
C GLY A 101 8.06 8.89 10.74
N SER A 102 9.13 8.15 10.47
CA SER A 102 9.58 7.75 9.12
C SER A 102 8.95 6.46 8.59
N VAL A 103 7.96 5.91 9.30
CA VAL A 103 7.27 4.69 8.87
C VAL A 103 6.42 4.99 7.63
N SER A 104 6.45 4.10 6.65
CA SER A 104 5.68 4.22 5.41
C SER A 104 5.13 2.86 4.97
N ARG A 105 4.21 2.85 4.00
CA ARG A 105 3.71 1.60 3.41
C ARG A 105 4.85 0.80 2.78
N GLY A 106 4.98 -0.45 3.21
CA GLY A 106 6.05 -1.36 2.81
C GLY A 106 7.32 -1.26 3.66
N SER A 107 7.37 -0.38 4.68
CA SER A 107 8.42 -0.44 5.70
C SER A 107 8.48 -1.84 6.30
N LYS A 108 9.68 -2.40 6.41
CA LYS A 108 9.88 -3.77 6.89
C LYS A 108 9.86 -3.83 8.42
N ILE A 109 9.28 -4.91 8.93
CA ILE A 109 9.34 -5.28 10.34
C ILE A 109 10.46 -6.30 10.50
N TYR A 110 11.34 -6.06 11.46
CA TYR A 110 12.52 -6.88 11.69
C TYR A 110 12.46 -7.58 13.04
N PHE A 111 12.98 -8.80 13.07
CA PHE A 111 13.33 -9.50 14.31
C PHE A 111 14.76 -9.99 14.18
N ARG A 112 15.65 -9.54 15.08
CA ARG A 112 17.10 -9.80 14.97
C ARG A 112 17.66 -9.49 13.57
N GLU A 113 17.31 -8.31 13.04
CA GLU A 113 17.74 -7.83 11.71
C GLU A 113 17.22 -8.64 10.50
N ILE A 114 16.43 -9.69 10.73
CA ILE A 114 15.79 -10.46 9.68
C ILE A 114 14.40 -9.86 9.37
N PRO A 115 14.06 -9.56 8.11
CA PRO A 115 12.74 -9.08 7.74
C PRO A 115 11.70 -10.20 7.96
N VAL A 116 10.73 -9.94 8.83
CA VAL A 116 9.68 -10.91 9.22
C VAL A 116 8.27 -10.46 8.84
N GLY A 117 8.12 -9.22 8.39
CA GLY A 117 6.83 -8.64 8.05
C GLY A 117 6.97 -7.26 7.43
N GLU A 118 5.84 -6.59 7.27
CA GLU A 118 5.79 -5.26 6.69
C GLU A 118 4.57 -4.45 7.15
N VAL A 119 4.71 -3.13 7.06
CA VAL A 119 3.63 -2.16 7.27
C VAL A 119 2.72 -2.15 6.04
N LEU A 120 1.46 -2.48 6.23
CA LEU A 120 0.45 -2.50 5.16
C LEU A 120 -0.12 -1.11 4.92
N ASP A 121 -0.47 -0.41 6.00
CA ASP A 121 -1.08 0.92 5.97
C ASP A 121 -0.94 1.63 7.33
N TYR A 122 -1.40 2.88 7.37
CA TYR A 122 -1.54 3.67 8.59
C TYR A 122 -2.67 4.70 8.47
N GLU A 123 -3.23 5.07 9.62
CA GLU A 123 -4.32 6.03 9.74
C GLU A 123 -4.23 6.81 11.05
N LEU A 124 -4.95 7.94 11.13
CA LEU A 124 -5.12 8.68 12.38
C LEU A 124 -6.05 7.89 13.29
N ALA A 125 -5.73 7.81 14.58
CA ALA A 125 -6.63 7.20 15.56
C ALA A 125 -7.87 8.09 15.75
N GLU A 126 -9.06 7.50 15.90
CA GLU A 126 -10.34 8.24 16.00
C GLU A 126 -10.36 9.28 17.15
N ALA A 127 -9.64 9.01 18.24
CA ALA A 127 -9.53 9.90 19.40
C ALA A 127 -8.50 11.05 19.24
N GLN A 128 -8.00 11.32 18.02
CA GLN A 128 -7.04 12.39 17.68
C GLN A 128 -5.67 12.34 18.40
N ASN A 129 -5.38 11.31 19.21
CA ASN A 129 -4.17 11.22 20.03
C ASN A 129 -3.11 10.24 19.50
N GLY A 130 -3.00 10.05 18.19
CA GLY A 130 -1.91 9.26 17.62
C GLY A 130 -2.24 8.66 16.26
N VAL A 131 -1.49 7.62 15.93
CA VAL A 131 -1.61 6.86 14.67
C VAL A 131 -1.79 5.38 14.96
N ILE A 132 -2.58 4.72 14.10
CA ILE A 132 -2.67 3.27 14.04
C ILE A 132 -1.85 2.83 12.84
N ILE A 133 -0.85 1.98 13.09
CA ILE A 133 0.01 1.38 12.06
C ILE A 133 -0.41 -0.06 11.89
N LYS A 134 -0.95 -0.40 10.72
CA LYS A 134 -1.44 -1.74 10.40
C LYS A 134 -0.30 -2.56 9.83
N VAL A 135 0.10 -3.64 10.51
CA VAL A 135 1.23 -4.48 10.11
C VAL A 135 0.80 -5.92 9.82
N ARG A 136 1.54 -6.57 8.94
CA ARG A 136 1.45 -8.01 8.68
C ARG A 136 2.78 -8.67 8.96
N ILE A 137 2.75 -9.70 9.80
CA ILE A 137 3.85 -10.64 10.00
C ILE A 137 3.61 -11.87 9.13
N GLU A 138 4.65 -12.35 8.45
CA GLU A 138 4.53 -13.54 7.61
C GLU A 138 4.14 -14.77 8.45
N PRO A 139 3.33 -15.70 7.92
CA PRO A 139 2.83 -16.86 8.68
C PRO A 139 3.93 -17.66 9.39
N ARG A 140 5.05 -17.90 8.69
CA ARG A 140 6.21 -18.63 9.24
C ARG A 140 6.85 -17.96 10.46
N TYR A 141 6.63 -16.66 10.64
CA TYR A 141 7.17 -15.86 11.75
C TYR A 141 6.11 -15.43 12.76
N ALA A 142 4.83 -15.73 12.55
CA ALA A 142 3.74 -15.34 13.43
C ALA A 142 3.98 -15.79 14.89
N HIS A 143 4.58 -16.98 15.08
CA HIS A 143 4.91 -17.53 16.38
C HIS A 143 5.92 -16.69 17.21
N LEU A 144 6.67 -15.78 16.56
CA LEU A 144 7.64 -14.89 17.22
C LEU A 144 6.95 -13.76 17.99
N VAL A 145 5.73 -13.38 17.61
CA VAL A 145 4.96 -12.34 18.29
C VAL A 145 4.26 -12.94 19.50
N LYS A 146 4.45 -12.30 20.66
CA LYS A 146 3.83 -12.64 21.94
C LYS A 146 3.09 -11.42 22.47
N GLU A 147 2.20 -11.61 23.44
CA GLU A 147 1.50 -10.51 24.12
C GLU A 147 2.47 -9.52 24.79
N SER A 148 3.65 -10.00 25.22
CA SER A 148 4.71 -9.18 25.82
C SER A 148 5.66 -8.56 24.79
N SER A 149 5.47 -8.80 23.49
CA SER A 149 6.32 -8.22 22.45
C SER A 149 6.24 -6.70 22.46
N ARG A 150 7.40 -6.06 22.32
CA ARG A 150 7.49 -4.60 22.16
C ARG A 150 8.00 -4.28 20.77
N PHE A 151 7.34 -3.36 20.11
CA PHE A 151 7.76 -2.81 18.83
C PHE A 151 8.38 -1.44 19.07
N TRP A 152 9.55 -1.19 18.48
CA TRP A 152 10.21 0.11 18.54
C TRP A 152 10.58 0.57 17.13
N ASN A 153 10.58 1.88 16.91
CA ASN A 153 11.00 2.43 15.63
C ASN A 153 12.54 2.41 15.54
N ALA A 154 13.09 1.55 14.68
CA ALA A 154 14.52 1.44 14.43
C ALA A 154 15.05 2.48 13.42
N SER A 155 14.21 3.42 12.98
CA SER A 155 14.61 4.44 12.01
C SER A 155 15.38 5.56 12.70
N GLY A 156 16.66 5.68 12.35
CA GLY A 156 17.53 6.77 12.80
C GLY A 156 18.97 6.28 12.91
N VAL A 157 19.89 7.07 12.38
CA VAL A 157 21.31 6.91 12.71
C VAL A 157 21.48 7.34 14.17
N SER A 158 21.79 6.39 15.06
CA SER A 158 22.15 6.69 16.45
C SER A 158 23.67 6.75 16.55
N ILE A 159 24.25 7.95 16.47
CA ILE A 159 25.66 8.17 16.79
C ILE A 159 25.74 8.43 18.28
N LYS A 160 26.18 7.43 19.05
CA LYS A 160 26.67 7.65 20.41
C LYS A 160 28.17 7.91 20.32
N ALA A 161 28.56 9.18 20.42
CA ALA A 161 29.95 9.54 20.64
C ALA A 161 30.17 9.58 22.15
N GLU A 162 30.95 8.62 22.66
CA GLU A 162 31.47 8.66 24.03
C GLU A 162 32.88 9.24 23.93
N VAL A 163 33.10 10.41 24.52
CA VAL A 163 34.45 10.99 24.61
C VAL A 163 35.05 10.42 25.89
N SER A 164 36.11 9.62 25.73
CA SER A 164 36.98 9.16 26.82
C SER A 164 37.90 10.27 27.31
#